data_AF-A0AB34JLB9-F1
#
_entry.id   AF-A0AB34JLB9-F1
#
_cell.length_a   1.000
_cell.length_b   1.000
_cell.length_c   1.000
_cell.angle_alpha   90.00
_cell.angle_beta   90.00
_cell.angle_gamma   90.00
#
_symmetry.space_group_name_H-M   'P 1'
#
loop_
_entity.id
_entity.type
_entity.pdbx_description
1 polymer ?
#
loop_
_entity_poly.entity_id
_entity_poly.type
_entity_poly.pdbx_seq_one_letter_code
_entity_poly.pdbx_strand_id
1 'polypeptide(L)'
;MAVLLALLAQQPIAALHLSTTTPKSSTPDHTLSPATLSSRRSLLLRPTGCLAALAAFRLRCALASNLPADNGAAGAGRGELRALVPIARAARALSRASSYVLPATGDSRAAIGSPELRAASAALEGVPAEERAFKRLFDEYSVGVSYKQQYMDKNAFLVYYSRGFDGPGRGSIEAESEQEALQKAQFGARNEAWIAVDDFRSEVTFLLSNGIKEDEDLSELREAARRANAAFAAYLDLAPAADVAAAMKIAETSDGS
;
A
#
# COMPACT_ATOMS: atom_id res chain seq x y z
N MET A 1 -38.39 1.17 42.07
CA MET A 1 -39.67 1.87 41.80
C MET A 1 -39.39 3.13 41.02
N ALA A 2 -39.63 3.14 39.71
CA ALA A 2 -39.99 4.31 38.92
C ALA A 2 -40.34 3.82 37.50
N VAL A 3 -41.63 3.86 37.21
CA VAL A 3 -42.26 3.67 35.91
C VAL A 3 -42.36 5.05 35.24
N LEU A 4 -42.05 5.16 33.95
CA LEU A 4 -42.70 6.05 32.95
C LEU A 4 -42.06 5.76 31.57
N LEU A 5 -42.71 4.98 30.68
CA LEU A 5 -43.58 5.43 29.57
C LEU A 5 -42.90 6.44 28.63
N ALA A 6 -42.37 6.01 27.46
CA ALA A 6 -43.06 5.78 26.18
C ALA A 6 -43.43 7.08 25.42
N LEU A 7 -42.89 7.28 24.20
CA LEU A 7 -43.67 7.57 22.97
C LEU A 7 -42.79 7.88 21.72
N LEU A 8 -43.34 7.54 20.54
CA LEU A 8 -43.01 7.95 19.15
C LEU A 8 -41.87 7.17 18.47
N ALA A 9 -42.08 6.18 17.59
CA ALA A 9 -43.03 5.96 16.48
C ALA A 9 -42.82 6.86 15.24
N GLN A 10 -42.43 6.18 14.15
CA GLN A 10 -42.80 6.39 12.73
C GLN A 10 -42.35 7.67 12.00
N GLN A 11 -41.50 7.46 10.98
CA GLN A 11 -41.50 8.26 9.76
C GLN A 11 -41.38 7.34 8.52
N PRO A 12 -42.14 7.59 7.43
CA PRO A 12 -42.23 6.72 6.26
C PRO A 12 -41.15 6.99 5.20
N ILE A 13 -40.76 5.94 4.48
CA ILE A 13 -39.89 5.99 3.29
C ILE A 13 -40.72 6.46 2.09
N ALA A 14 -40.44 7.67 1.60
CA ALA A 14 -41.01 8.20 0.38
C ALA A 14 -40.30 7.60 -0.85
N ALA A 15 -41.09 6.99 -1.73
CA ALA A 15 -40.70 6.53 -3.05
C ALA A 15 -40.41 7.72 -3.97
N LEU A 16 -39.29 7.67 -4.72
CA LEU A 16 -39.02 8.59 -5.83
C LEU A 16 -38.85 7.82 -7.13
N HIS A 17 -39.94 7.89 -7.89
CA HIS A 17 -40.13 7.89 -9.34
C HIS A 17 -38.90 7.75 -10.25
N LEU A 18 -38.98 6.72 -11.11
CA LEU A 18 -38.32 6.66 -12.41
C LEU A 18 -38.79 7.82 -13.32
N SER A 19 -37.85 8.42 -14.05
CA SER A 19 -38.14 9.19 -15.26
C SER A 19 -37.13 8.87 -16.34
N THR A 20 -37.62 8.07 -17.28
CA THR A 20 -37.09 7.78 -18.61
C THR A 20 -37.05 9.05 -19.45
N THR A 21 -35.88 9.44 -19.95
CA THR A 21 -35.79 10.30 -21.14
C THR A 21 -34.66 9.78 -22.04
N THR A 22 -35.06 9.35 -23.24
CA THR A 22 -34.20 9.07 -24.39
C THR A 22 -33.96 10.34 -25.18
N PRO A 23 -32.78 10.52 -25.79
CA PRO A 23 -32.69 11.31 -27.01
C PRO A 23 -32.05 10.55 -28.18
N LYS A 24 -32.88 10.42 -29.22
CA LYS A 24 -32.63 10.53 -30.67
C LYS A 24 -31.18 10.64 -31.18
N SER A 25 -30.83 9.63 -31.98
CA SER A 25 -30.24 9.67 -33.33
C SER A 25 -29.95 11.06 -33.94
N SER A 26 -28.71 11.27 -34.37
CA SER A 26 -28.40 11.74 -35.73
C SER A 26 -26.95 11.40 -36.11
N THR A 27 -26.81 10.64 -37.19
CA THR A 27 -25.61 10.53 -38.02
C THR A 27 -25.37 11.84 -38.77
N PRO A 28 -24.11 12.12 -39.15
CA PRO A 28 -23.88 12.17 -40.59
C PRO A 28 -22.59 11.46 -41.03
N ASP A 29 -22.64 11.12 -42.31
CA ASP A 29 -21.73 10.37 -43.15
C ASP A 29 -20.67 11.29 -43.81
N HIS A 30 -19.58 10.66 -44.28
CA HIS A 30 -18.62 11.13 -45.31
C HIS A 30 -17.70 12.31 -44.92
N THR A 31 -16.43 12.45 -45.32
CA THR A 31 -15.69 12.01 -46.52
C THR A 31 -14.19 12.22 -46.30
N LEU A 32 -13.37 11.37 -46.92
CA LEU A 32 -11.92 11.52 -47.13
C LEU A 32 -11.60 12.66 -48.11
N SER A 33 -10.51 13.43 -47.91
CA SER A 33 -9.51 13.72 -48.97
C SER A 33 -8.31 14.57 -48.46
N PRO A 34 -7.12 14.50 -49.10
CA PRO A 34 -5.84 14.99 -48.58
C PRO A 34 -5.27 16.24 -49.26
N ALA A 35 -4.13 16.68 -48.70
CA ALA A 35 -3.03 17.45 -49.31
C ALA A 35 -3.24 18.95 -49.62
N THR A 36 -2.32 19.77 -49.09
CA THR A 36 -1.55 20.72 -49.91
C THR A 36 -0.31 21.24 -49.17
N LEU A 37 0.83 21.09 -49.84
CA LEU A 37 2.13 21.70 -49.58
C LEU A 37 2.10 23.22 -49.82
N SER A 38 2.84 23.99 -49.02
CA SER A 38 3.50 25.25 -49.43
C SER A 38 4.41 25.71 -48.27
N SER A 39 5.73 25.60 -48.35
CA SER A 39 6.70 26.44 -49.08
C SER A 39 7.27 27.59 -48.23
N ARG A 40 8.58 27.44 -47.94
CA ARG A 40 9.62 28.48 -47.79
C ARG A 40 9.50 29.50 -46.65
N ARG A 41 10.50 29.47 -45.76
CA ARG A 41 11.62 30.45 -45.81
C ARG A 41 12.78 30.05 -44.90
N SER A 42 13.93 29.88 -45.54
CA SER A 42 15.27 29.87 -44.98
C SER A 42 15.71 31.30 -44.62
N LEU A 43 16.23 31.49 -43.40
CA LEU A 43 17.22 32.53 -43.12
C LEU A 43 18.32 31.95 -42.22
N LEU A 44 19.50 31.83 -42.83
CA LEU A 44 20.78 31.63 -42.18
C LEU A 44 21.17 32.93 -41.47
N LEU A 45 21.45 32.87 -40.17
CA LEU A 45 22.45 33.74 -39.53
C LEU A 45 23.08 32.99 -38.33
N ARG A 46 24.34 32.61 -38.51
CA ARG A 46 25.34 32.20 -37.51
C ARG A 46 26.17 33.45 -37.14
N PRO A 47 27.15 33.37 -36.22
CA PRO A 47 27.21 32.77 -34.89
C PRO A 47 27.82 33.77 -33.87
N THR A 48 27.81 33.43 -32.57
CA THR A 48 28.72 33.83 -31.47
C THR A 48 27.86 33.87 -30.22
N GLY A 49 27.90 32.86 -29.36
CA GLY A 49 29.01 32.66 -28.45
C GLY A 49 28.59 33.22 -27.10
N CYS A 50 28.10 32.37 -26.21
CA CYS A 50 28.28 32.45 -24.76
C CYS A 50 27.45 31.37 -24.06
N LEU A 51 28.15 30.62 -23.22
CA LEU A 51 27.66 29.94 -22.03
C LEU A 51 26.67 28.80 -22.26
N ALA A 52 27.26 27.61 -22.36
CA ALA A 52 26.68 26.36 -21.91
C ALA A 52 26.24 26.49 -20.44
N ALA A 53 25.06 27.05 -20.22
CA ALA A 53 24.30 26.81 -19.01
C ALA A 53 23.78 25.37 -19.13
N LEU A 54 24.41 24.47 -18.37
CA LEU A 54 23.87 23.18 -17.94
C LEU A 54 22.53 23.43 -17.22
N ALA A 55 21.51 23.78 -17.98
CA ALA A 55 20.14 23.50 -17.60
C ALA A 55 20.02 21.99 -17.74
N ALA A 56 20.36 21.29 -16.66
CA ALA A 56 19.88 19.95 -16.38
C ALA A 56 18.36 20.02 -16.41
N PHE A 57 17.80 19.99 -17.62
CA PHE A 57 16.46 19.58 -17.89
C PHE A 57 16.41 18.16 -17.37
N ARG A 58 16.08 18.04 -16.08
CA ARG A 58 15.62 16.78 -15.52
C ARG A 58 14.41 16.44 -16.37
N LEU A 59 14.62 15.63 -17.41
CA LEU A 59 13.58 14.77 -17.94
C LEU A 59 13.07 14.04 -16.71
N ARG A 60 12.02 14.58 -16.12
CA ARG A 60 11.06 13.79 -15.38
C ARG A 60 10.49 12.90 -16.47
N CYS A 61 11.15 11.76 -16.69
CA CYS A 61 10.48 10.62 -17.28
C CYS A 61 9.24 10.46 -16.41
N ALA A 62 8.09 10.82 -16.97
CA ALA A 62 6.80 10.50 -16.40
C ALA A 62 6.68 8.99 -16.50
N LEU A 63 7.36 8.29 -15.60
CA LEU A 63 7.03 6.93 -15.24
C LEU A 63 5.59 7.01 -14.79
N ALA A 64 4.71 6.30 -15.50
CA ALA A 64 3.33 6.10 -15.07
C ALA A 64 3.38 5.46 -13.68
N SER A 65 3.24 6.29 -12.63
CA SER A 65 3.30 5.83 -11.25
C SER A 65 1.93 5.23 -10.91
N ASN A 66 1.81 3.93 -11.13
CA ASN A 66 0.59 3.15 -10.90
C ASN A 66 0.37 2.82 -9.41
N LEU A 67 0.60 3.80 -8.54
CA LEU A 67 0.32 3.69 -7.10
C LEU A 67 -0.98 4.45 -6.82
N PRO A 68 -1.74 4.09 -5.76
CA PRO A 68 -2.65 5.04 -5.19
C PRO A 68 -1.81 6.29 -4.84
N ALA A 69 -2.03 7.39 -5.56
CA ALA A 69 -1.35 8.67 -5.33
C ALA A 69 -1.50 9.12 -3.86
N ASP A 70 -2.48 8.54 -3.16
CA ASP A 70 -2.83 8.78 -1.78
C ASP A 70 -1.70 8.48 -0.80
N ASN A 71 -0.83 7.48 -1.01
CA ASN A 71 0.22 7.15 -0.04
C ASN A 71 1.57 7.85 -0.28
N GLY A 72 1.78 8.45 -1.47
CA GLY A 72 3.01 9.18 -1.79
C GLY A 72 4.27 8.33 -2.05
N ALA A 73 4.14 7.01 -2.23
CA ALA A 73 5.22 6.19 -2.76
C ALA A 73 5.50 6.56 -4.22
N ALA A 74 6.76 6.49 -4.66
CA ALA A 74 7.14 6.77 -6.04
C ALA A 74 7.15 5.48 -6.87
N GLY A 75 7.40 4.34 -6.22
CA GLY A 75 7.55 3.04 -6.87
C GLY A 75 8.77 2.97 -7.79
N ALA A 76 9.77 3.82 -7.53
CA ALA A 76 11.02 3.85 -8.29
C ALA A 76 11.95 2.70 -7.87
N GLY A 77 11.76 2.15 -6.66
CA GLY A 77 12.54 1.04 -6.11
C GLY A 77 11.85 -0.33 -6.15
N ARG A 78 10.84 -0.53 -7.01
CA ARG A 78 10.06 -1.79 -7.01
C ARG A 78 10.93 -3.00 -7.29
N GLY A 79 10.79 -4.03 -6.45
CA GLY A 79 11.60 -5.23 -6.55
C GLY A 79 13.11 -4.99 -6.35
N GLU A 80 13.52 -3.80 -5.89
CA GLU A 80 14.92 -3.50 -5.64
C GLU A 80 15.23 -3.57 -4.15
N LEU A 81 16.42 -4.09 -3.84
CA LEU A 81 16.93 -4.22 -2.48
C LEU A 81 16.81 -2.92 -1.66
N ARG A 82 17.08 -1.75 -2.27
CA ARG A 82 17.02 -0.45 -1.57
C ARG A 82 15.65 -0.13 -0.99
N ALA A 83 14.57 -0.57 -1.63
CA ALA A 83 13.20 -0.35 -1.15
C ALA A 83 12.78 -1.40 -0.11
N LEU A 84 13.44 -2.56 -0.09
CA LEU A 84 13.20 -3.60 0.90
C LEU A 84 13.90 -3.31 2.24
N VAL A 85 15.03 -2.58 2.23
CA VAL A 85 15.79 -2.24 3.45
C VAL A 85 14.95 -1.51 4.53
N PRO A 86 14.13 -0.49 4.22
CA PRO A 86 13.25 0.14 5.20
C PRO A 86 12.25 -0.84 5.84
N ILE A 87 11.71 -1.79 5.05
CA ILE A 87 10.79 -2.82 5.54
C ILE A 87 11.52 -3.77 6.49
N ALA A 88 12.74 -4.19 6.14
CA ALA A 88 13.59 -5.02 6.99
C ALA A 88 13.96 -4.32 8.31
N ARG A 89 14.23 -3.01 8.29
CA ARG A 89 14.45 -2.22 9.51
C ARG A 89 13.23 -2.20 10.42
N ALA A 90 12.05 -1.95 9.86
CA ALA A 90 10.79 -2.00 10.60
C ALA A 90 10.53 -3.41 11.18
N ALA A 91 10.81 -4.46 10.42
CA ALA A 91 10.69 -5.85 10.89
C ALA A 91 11.61 -6.13 12.08
N ARG A 92 12.85 -5.63 12.06
CA ARG A 92 13.81 -5.79 13.17
C ARG A 92 13.41 -4.97 14.40
N ALA A 93 12.93 -3.74 14.19
CA ALA A 93 12.38 -2.92 15.26
C ALA A 93 11.21 -3.62 15.97
N LEU A 94 10.30 -4.22 15.19
CA LEU A 94 9.19 -5.01 15.68
C LEU A 94 9.66 -6.28 16.42
N SER A 95 10.60 -7.03 15.84
CA SER A 95 11.16 -8.23 16.48
C SER A 95 11.83 -7.91 17.82
N ARG A 96 12.57 -6.80 17.90
CA ARG A 96 13.12 -6.30 19.17
C ARG A 96 12.01 -5.96 20.16
N ALA A 97 10.98 -5.23 19.73
CA ALA A 97 9.86 -4.88 20.60
C ALA A 97 9.18 -6.12 21.18
N SER A 98 8.93 -7.12 20.34
CA SER A 98 8.32 -8.38 20.75
C SER A 98 9.23 -9.21 21.65
N SER A 99 10.56 -9.11 21.54
CA SER A 99 11.49 -9.83 22.42
C SER A 99 11.41 -9.40 23.90
N TYR A 100 10.97 -8.16 24.17
CA TYR A 100 10.73 -7.68 25.54
C TYR A 100 9.42 -8.21 26.15
N VAL A 101 8.52 -8.70 25.30
CA VAL A 101 7.14 -9.07 25.68
C VAL A 101 6.92 -10.58 25.61
N LEU A 102 7.60 -11.26 24.69
CA LEU A 102 7.51 -12.69 24.51
C LEU A 102 8.55 -13.38 25.41
N PRO A 103 8.12 -14.32 26.27
CA PRO A 103 9.03 -15.05 27.14
C PRO A 103 9.97 -15.94 26.31
N ALA A 104 11.26 -15.95 26.65
CA ALA A 104 12.23 -16.82 26.00
C ALA A 104 11.91 -18.32 26.18
N THR A 105 11.26 -18.69 27.29
CA THR A 105 10.91 -20.08 27.63
C THR A 105 9.51 -20.50 27.19
N GLY A 106 8.74 -19.62 26.54
CA GLY A 106 7.35 -19.90 26.16
C GLY A 106 6.35 -19.88 27.33
N ASP A 107 6.82 -19.60 28.55
CA ASP A 107 5.96 -19.47 29.74
C ASP A 107 5.13 -18.20 29.67
N SER A 108 3.88 -18.31 29.21
CA SER A 108 2.89 -17.22 29.16
C SER A 108 2.53 -16.64 30.54
N ARG A 109 3.18 -17.08 31.63
CA ARG A 109 3.03 -16.51 32.98
C ARG A 109 4.24 -15.69 33.42
N ALA A 110 5.29 -15.60 32.61
CA ALA A 110 6.44 -14.75 32.93
C ALA A 110 5.95 -13.30 33.08
N ALA A 111 6.22 -12.72 34.25
CA ALA A 111 5.83 -11.34 34.54
C ALA A 111 6.57 -10.38 33.60
N ILE A 112 5.83 -9.42 33.04
CA ILE A 112 6.38 -8.30 32.27
C ILE A 112 6.31 -7.08 33.19
N GLY A 113 7.42 -6.37 33.34
CA GLY A 113 7.47 -5.14 34.12
C GLY A 113 7.25 -3.90 33.25
N SER A 114 7.08 -2.76 33.92
CA SER A 114 7.06 -1.45 33.25
C SER A 114 8.34 -1.14 32.44
N PRO A 115 9.56 -1.55 32.87
CA PRO A 115 10.77 -1.34 32.06
C PRO A 115 10.71 -2.04 30.70
N GLU A 116 10.25 -3.29 30.66
CA GLU A 116 10.12 -4.10 29.45
C GLU A 116 9.08 -3.51 28.50
N LEU A 117 7.93 -3.07 29.02
CA LEU A 117 6.92 -2.37 28.19
C LEU A 117 7.45 -1.06 27.62
N ARG A 118 8.22 -0.28 28.38
CA ARG A 118 8.84 0.95 27.87
C ARG A 118 9.87 0.64 26.80
N ALA A 119 10.66 -0.42 26.97
CA ALA A 119 11.62 -0.85 25.96
C ALA A 119 10.92 -1.34 24.68
N ALA A 120 9.80 -2.06 24.82
CA ALA A 120 8.96 -2.46 23.69
C ALA A 120 8.38 -1.25 22.95
N SER A 121 7.83 -0.28 23.68
CA SER A 121 7.32 0.97 23.13
C SER A 121 8.39 1.77 22.39
N ALA A 122 9.58 1.94 22.99
CA ALA A 122 10.70 2.62 22.35
C ALA A 122 11.17 1.90 21.07
N ALA A 123 11.21 0.57 21.07
CA ALA A 123 11.54 -0.19 19.87
C ALA A 123 10.49 -0.03 18.75
N LEU A 124 9.19 0.11 19.11
CA LEU A 124 8.10 0.34 18.15
C LEU A 124 8.15 1.71 17.44
N GLU A 125 8.90 2.68 17.97
CA GLU A 125 9.17 3.96 17.29
C GLU A 125 9.97 3.78 15.99
N GLY A 126 10.72 2.67 15.87
CA GLY A 126 11.41 2.30 14.63
C GLY A 126 10.48 1.86 13.50
N VAL A 127 9.19 1.70 13.77
CA VAL A 127 8.15 1.44 12.78
C VAL A 127 7.34 2.74 12.60
N PRO A 128 6.92 3.15 11.39
CA PRO A 128 6.09 4.35 11.24
C PRO A 128 4.76 4.22 12.00
N ALA A 129 4.37 5.27 12.73
CA ALA A 129 3.13 5.32 13.51
C ALA A 129 1.90 5.68 12.66
N GLU A 130 2.09 6.40 11.55
CA GLU A 130 0.99 6.76 10.65
C GLU A 130 0.80 5.69 9.57
N GLU A 131 -0.45 5.28 9.35
CA GLU A 131 -0.83 4.27 8.35
C GLU A 131 -0.26 4.60 6.97
N ARG A 132 -0.37 5.86 6.56
CA ARG A 132 0.11 6.33 5.26
C ARG A 132 1.62 6.14 5.11
N ALA A 133 2.38 6.55 6.13
CA ALA A 133 3.83 6.43 6.14
C ALA A 133 4.27 4.96 6.21
N PHE A 134 3.55 4.14 6.98
CA PHE A 134 3.77 2.70 7.04
C PHE A 134 3.56 2.05 5.68
N LYS A 135 2.36 2.20 5.09
CA LYS A 135 2.01 1.60 3.79
C LYS A 135 2.93 2.06 2.68
N ARG A 136 3.40 3.32 2.73
CA ARG A 136 4.40 3.85 1.79
C ARG A 136 5.69 3.04 1.74
N LEU A 137 6.17 2.50 2.88
CA LEU A 137 7.38 1.66 2.89
C LEU A 137 7.21 0.42 2.01
N PHE A 138 6.07 -0.26 2.17
CA PHE A 138 5.72 -1.47 1.42
C PHE A 138 5.39 -1.16 -0.04
N ASP A 139 4.68 -0.06 -0.29
CA ASP A 139 4.25 0.35 -1.63
C ASP A 139 5.44 0.73 -2.55
N GLU A 140 6.57 1.14 -1.97
CA GLU A 140 7.80 1.43 -2.71
C GLU A 140 8.45 0.17 -3.27
N TYR A 141 8.35 -0.96 -2.55
CA TYR A 141 8.89 -2.26 -2.98
C TYR A 141 7.87 -3.07 -3.80
N SER A 142 6.57 -2.99 -3.44
CA SER A 142 5.48 -3.79 -4.00
C SER A 142 5.30 -3.60 -5.51
N VAL A 143 4.80 -4.65 -6.15
CA VAL A 143 4.39 -4.63 -7.55
C VAL A 143 3.27 -3.59 -7.75
N GLY A 144 3.44 -2.68 -8.71
CA GLY A 144 2.43 -1.68 -9.06
C GLY A 144 1.28 -2.24 -9.88
N VAL A 145 0.17 -1.49 -9.95
CA VAL A 145 -1.02 -1.92 -10.70
C VAL A 145 -0.66 -2.09 -12.16
N SER A 146 -0.97 -3.27 -12.71
CA SER A 146 -0.67 -3.60 -14.10
C SER A 146 -1.45 -2.66 -15.03
N TYR A 147 -0.89 -2.36 -16.22
CA TYR A 147 -1.64 -1.58 -17.22
C TYR A 147 -2.96 -2.27 -17.59
N LYS A 148 -2.94 -3.60 -17.66
CA LYS A 148 -4.12 -4.44 -17.92
C LYS A 148 -5.21 -4.18 -16.87
N GLN A 149 -4.86 -4.24 -15.60
CA GLN A 149 -5.81 -3.99 -14.50
C GLN A 149 -6.35 -2.56 -14.55
N GLN A 150 -5.49 -1.55 -14.76
CA GLN A 150 -5.98 -0.16 -14.92
C GLN A 150 -6.92 0.01 -16.12
N TYR A 151 -6.62 -0.66 -17.23
CA TYR A 151 -7.45 -0.63 -18.41
C TYR A 151 -8.80 -1.29 -18.12
N MET A 152 -8.81 -2.43 -17.43
CA MET A 152 -10.04 -3.10 -17.00
C MET A 152 -10.85 -2.23 -16.03
N ASP A 153 -10.22 -1.58 -15.07
CA ASP A 153 -10.88 -0.72 -14.09
C ASP A 153 -11.49 0.53 -14.75
N LYS A 154 -10.73 1.21 -15.63
CA LYS A 154 -11.19 2.40 -16.34
C LYS A 154 -12.26 2.10 -17.38
N ASN A 155 -12.22 0.90 -17.98
CA ASN A 155 -13.16 0.46 -19.00
C ASN A 155 -14.12 -0.61 -18.48
N ALA A 156 -14.36 -0.66 -17.15
CA ALA A 156 -15.18 -1.70 -16.53
C ALA A 156 -16.59 -1.79 -17.17
N PHE A 157 -17.14 -0.65 -17.59
CA PHE A 157 -18.38 -0.59 -18.36
C PHE A 157 -18.27 -1.34 -19.69
N LEU A 158 -17.23 -1.10 -20.49
CA LEU A 158 -17.01 -1.75 -21.78
C LEU A 158 -16.77 -3.26 -21.63
N VAL A 159 -15.94 -3.66 -20.65
CA VAL A 159 -15.62 -5.07 -20.38
C VAL A 159 -16.86 -5.86 -19.97
N TYR A 160 -17.72 -5.27 -19.12
CA TYR A 160 -18.96 -5.91 -18.65
C TYR A 160 -19.95 -6.22 -19.78
N TYR A 161 -20.05 -5.33 -20.78
CA TYR A 161 -20.96 -5.52 -21.92
C TYR A 161 -20.33 -6.30 -23.08
N SER A 162 -19.01 -6.37 -23.19
CA SER A 162 -18.34 -7.13 -24.24
C SER A 162 -18.14 -8.62 -23.93
N ARG A 163 -18.51 -9.10 -22.72
CA ARG A 163 -18.45 -10.51 -22.25
C ARG A 163 -17.43 -11.37 -23.01
N GLY A 164 -16.14 -11.07 -22.86
CA GLY A 164 -15.08 -11.94 -23.38
C GLY A 164 -15.02 -12.07 -24.91
N PHE A 165 -15.28 -11.02 -25.69
CA PHE A 165 -14.89 -11.00 -27.11
C PHE A 165 -13.37 -10.91 -27.25
N ASP A 166 -12.65 -11.92 -26.75
CA ASP A 166 -11.20 -12.04 -26.83
C ASP A 166 -10.73 -12.46 -28.24
N GLY A 167 -11.67 -12.83 -29.11
CA GLY A 167 -11.37 -13.37 -30.43
C GLY A 167 -10.83 -14.81 -30.34
N PRO A 168 -11.01 -15.61 -31.40
CA PRO A 168 -10.57 -17.00 -31.38
C PRO A 168 -9.05 -17.10 -31.19
N GLY A 169 -8.62 -17.88 -30.20
CA GLY A 169 -7.21 -18.19 -29.92
C GLY A 169 -6.47 -17.25 -28.97
N ARG A 170 -7.15 -16.26 -28.36
CA ARG A 170 -6.56 -15.44 -27.28
C ARG A 170 -6.95 -15.98 -25.91
N GLY A 171 -6.03 -15.88 -24.94
CA GLY A 171 -6.32 -16.22 -23.54
C GLY A 171 -7.33 -15.24 -22.95
N SER A 172 -8.11 -15.70 -21.96
CA SER A 172 -9.12 -14.88 -21.30
C SER A 172 -8.53 -13.58 -20.76
N ILE A 173 -9.12 -12.43 -21.10
CA ILE A 173 -8.75 -11.14 -20.51
C ILE A 173 -8.96 -11.13 -18.99
N GLU A 174 -9.84 -11.99 -18.47
CA GLU A 174 -10.10 -12.15 -17.04
C GLU A 174 -9.10 -13.08 -16.34
N ALA A 175 -8.22 -13.77 -17.10
CA ALA A 175 -7.19 -14.61 -16.49
C ALA A 175 -6.23 -13.76 -15.66
N GLU A 176 -6.11 -14.09 -14.38
CA GLU A 176 -5.18 -13.46 -13.46
C GLU A 176 -3.74 -13.78 -13.86
N SER A 177 -2.92 -12.76 -14.01
CA SER A 177 -1.48 -12.95 -14.21
C SER A 177 -0.76 -13.22 -12.89
N GLU A 178 0.39 -13.92 -12.94
CA GLU A 178 1.24 -14.13 -11.76
C GLU A 178 1.61 -12.81 -11.07
N GLN A 179 1.78 -11.75 -11.86
CA GLN A 179 2.07 -10.40 -11.37
C GLN A 179 0.89 -9.78 -10.60
N GLU A 180 -0.35 -10.01 -11.06
CA GLU A 180 -1.57 -9.56 -10.36
C GLU A 180 -1.81 -10.36 -9.08
N ALA A 181 -1.56 -11.68 -9.11
CA ALA A 181 -1.63 -12.53 -7.92
C ALA A 181 -0.61 -12.10 -6.85
N LEU A 182 0.66 -11.89 -7.25
CA LEU A 182 1.71 -11.40 -6.36
C LEU A 182 1.37 -10.03 -5.80
N GLN A 183 0.85 -9.12 -6.64
CA GLN A 183 0.40 -7.82 -6.18
C GLN A 183 -0.68 -7.97 -5.09
N LYS A 184 -1.76 -8.69 -5.36
CA LYS A 184 -2.84 -8.88 -4.38
C LYS A 184 -2.31 -9.45 -3.06
N ALA A 185 -1.42 -10.43 -3.13
CA ALA A 185 -0.76 -11.00 -1.96
C ALA A 185 0.03 -9.93 -1.17
N GLN A 186 0.84 -9.12 -1.86
CA GLN A 186 1.63 -8.05 -1.23
C GLN A 186 0.76 -6.98 -0.57
N PHE A 187 -0.28 -6.50 -1.25
CA PHE A 187 -1.19 -5.49 -0.70
C PHE A 187 -2.02 -6.05 0.47
N GLY A 188 -2.42 -7.32 0.40
CA GLY A 188 -3.09 -8.03 1.49
C GLY A 188 -2.19 -8.17 2.72
N ALA A 189 -1.00 -8.73 2.55
CA ALA A 189 -0.02 -8.90 3.62
C ALA A 189 0.41 -7.57 4.25
N ARG A 190 0.57 -6.51 3.44
CA ARG A 190 0.82 -5.15 3.93
C ARG A 190 -0.30 -4.64 4.85
N ASN A 191 -1.56 -4.83 4.46
CA ASN A 191 -2.70 -4.38 5.27
C ASN A 191 -2.79 -5.16 6.58
N GLU A 192 -2.58 -6.47 6.52
CA GLU A 192 -2.54 -7.33 7.72
C GLU A 192 -1.40 -6.91 8.66
N ALA A 193 -0.22 -6.62 8.11
CA ALA A 193 0.91 -6.14 8.90
C ALA A 193 0.63 -4.79 9.57
N TRP A 194 -0.09 -3.88 8.91
CA TRP A 194 -0.52 -2.63 9.52
C TRP A 194 -1.45 -2.87 10.70
N ILE A 195 -2.53 -3.64 10.51
CA ILE A 195 -3.51 -3.94 11.55
C ILE A 195 -2.83 -4.59 12.75
N ALA A 196 -2.01 -5.62 12.52
CA ALA A 196 -1.36 -6.34 13.60
C ALA A 196 -0.35 -5.49 14.39
N VAL A 197 0.37 -4.57 13.72
CA VAL A 197 1.27 -3.62 14.42
C VAL A 197 0.48 -2.58 15.21
N ASP A 198 -0.63 -2.09 14.65
CA ASP A 198 -1.49 -1.11 15.32
C ASP A 198 -2.14 -1.71 16.58
N ASP A 199 -2.62 -2.95 16.50
CA ASP A 199 -3.09 -3.74 17.64
C ASP A 199 -1.98 -3.85 18.71
N PHE A 200 -0.78 -4.26 18.32
CA PHE A 200 0.33 -4.43 19.27
C PHE A 200 0.72 -3.11 19.95
N ARG A 201 0.74 -2.00 19.21
CA ARG A 201 0.98 -0.66 19.78
C ARG A 201 -0.11 -0.24 20.74
N SER A 202 -1.37 -0.50 20.38
CA SER A 202 -2.52 -0.16 21.21
C SER A 202 -2.45 -0.88 22.55
N GLU A 203 -2.13 -2.18 22.55
CA GLU A 203 -1.95 -2.97 23.77
C GLU A 203 -0.79 -2.47 24.64
N VAL A 204 0.37 -2.20 24.03
CA VAL A 204 1.51 -1.63 24.75
C VAL A 204 1.15 -0.28 25.39
N THR A 205 0.45 0.58 24.65
CA THR A 205 0.04 1.92 25.10
C THR A 205 -1.00 1.84 26.21
N PHE A 206 -1.95 0.92 26.10
CA PHE A 206 -2.98 0.66 27.10
C PHE A 206 -2.35 0.26 28.43
N LEU A 207 -1.42 -0.71 28.42
CA LEU A 207 -0.76 -1.19 29.63
C LEU A 207 0.20 -0.15 30.23
N LEU A 208 0.87 0.66 29.41
CA LEU A 208 1.68 1.77 29.89
C LEU A 208 0.85 2.86 30.58
N SER A 209 -0.37 3.10 30.10
CA SER A 209 -1.25 4.15 30.62
C SER A 209 -2.00 3.72 31.89
N ASN A 210 -2.42 2.45 31.96
CA ASN A 210 -3.20 1.92 33.09
C ASN A 210 -2.36 1.22 34.15
N GLY A 211 -1.08 0.94 33.85
CA GLY A 211 -0.22 0.13 34.69
C GLY A 211 -0.51 -1.37 34.56
N ILE A 212 0.47 -2.19 34.91
CA ILE A 212 0.33 -3.66 34.93
C ILE A 212 -0.09 -4.05 36.35
N LYS A 213 -1.24 -4.71 36.49
CA LYS A 213 -1.67 -5.30 37.77
C LYS A 213 -0.97 -6.65 37.98
N GLU A 214 -0.79 -7.06 39.24
CA GLU A 214 -0.09 -8.32 39.57
C GLU A 214 -0.74 -9.57 38.92
N ASP A 215 -2.06 -9.54 38.71
CA ASP A 215 -2.83 -10.63 38.08
C ASP A 215 -3.30 -10.31 36.65
N GLU A 216 -2.73 -9.29 36.00
CA GLU A 216 -3.15 -8.89 34.65
C GLU A 216 -2.84 -10.00 33.63
N ASP A 217 -3.82 -10.38 32.81
CA ASP A 217 -3.60 -11.33 31.74
C ASP A 217 -2.92 -10.62 30.55
N LEU A 218 -1.69 -11.04 30.26
CA LEU A 218 -0.87 -10.49 29.17
C LEU A 218 -0.97 -11.36 27.90
N SER A 219 -1.98 -12.23 27.80
CA SER A 219 -2.21 -13.09 26.64
C SER A 219 -2.46 -12.26 25.38
N GLU A 220 -3.31 -11.23 25.45
CA GLU A 220 -3.66 -10.35 24.34
C GLU A 220 -2.45 -9.61 23.79
N LEU A 221 -1.65 -8.98 24.68
CA LEU A 221 -0.39 -8.33 24.32
C LEU A 221 0.57 -9.29 23.59
N ARG A 222 0.74 -10.51 24.11
CA ARG A 222 1.64 -11.50 23.51
C ARG A 222 1.10 -12.03 22.18
N GLU A 223 -0.21 -12.21 22.06
CA GLU A 223 -0.83 -12.59 20.80
C GLU A 223 -0.66 -11.49 19.75
N ALA A 224 -0.92 -10.23 20.10
CA ALA A 224 -0.71 -9.08 19.22
C ALA A 224 0.75 -9.01 18.75
N ALA A 225 1.72 -9.21 19.66
CA ALA A 225 3.14 -9.26 19.31
C ALA A 225 3.47 -10.40 18.31
N ARG A 226 2.92 -11.62 18.52
CA ARG A 226 3.11 -12.75 17.60
C ARG A 226 2.48 -12.48 16.24
N ARG A 227 1.25 -11.98 16.22
CA ARG A 227 0.50 -11.64 15.00
C ARG A 227 1.26 -10.60 14.18
N ALA A 228 1.78 -9.57 14.83
CA ALA A 228 2.56 -8.52 14.17
C ALA A 228 3.83 -9.08 13.49
N ASN A 229 4.61 -9.92 14.19
CA ASN A 229 5.79 -10.54 13.60
C ASN A 229 5.42 -11.47 12.44
N ALA A 230 4.38 -12.30 12.61
CA ALA A 230 3.92 -13.22 11.59
C ALA A 230 3.45 -12.49 10.32
N ALA A 231 2.73 -11.38 10.47
CA ALA A 231 2.26 -10.58 9.34
C ALA A 231 3.41 -9.91 8.58
N PHE A 232 4.44 -9.41 9.28
CA PHE A 232 5.67 -8.91 8.65
C PHE A 232 6.43 -10.01 7.91
N ALA A 233 6.58 -11.18 8.53
CA ALA A 233 7.23 -12.34 7.90
C ALA A 233 6.48 -12.78 6.64
N ALA A 234 5.14 -12.85 6.70
CA ALA A 234 4.31 -13.20 5.56
C ALA A 234 4.49 -12.24 4.38
N TYR A 235 4.66 -10.93 4.62
CA TYR A 235 5.00 -10.01 3.53
C TYR A 235 6.41 -10.26 2.98
N LEU A 236 7.41 -10.45 3.85
CA LEU A 236 8.80 -10.68 3.43
C LEU A 236 8.97 -12.00 2.66
N ASP A 237 8.17 -13.02 2.95
CA ASP A 237 8.16 -14.29 2.21
C ASP A 237 7.69 -14.14 0.75
N LEU A 238 7.02 -13.03 0.41
CA LEU A 238 6.65 -12.68 -0.97
C LEU A 238 7.80 -12.04 -1.75
N ALA A 239 8.93 -11.73 -1.11
CA ALA A 239 10.13 -11.20 -1.74
C ALA A 239 11.14 -12.34 -2.03
N PRO A 240 12.06 -12.17 -2.99
CA PRO A 240 13.14 -13.13 -3.20
C PRO A 240 13.98 -13.29 -1.92
N ALA A 241 14.18 -14.54 -1.48
CA ALA A 241 14.87 -14.83 -0.21
C ALA A 241 16.29 -14.23 -0.13
N ALA A 242 17.00 -14.14 -1.27
CA ALA A 242 18.31 -13.51 -1.34
C ALA A 242 18.27 -12.02 -1.02
N ASP A 243 17.24 -11.31 -1.51
CA ASP A 243 17.06 -9.88 -1.25
C ASP A 243 16.63 -9.63 0.19
N VAL A 244 15.79 -10.50 0.76
CA VAL A 244 15.41 -10.44 2.18
C VAL A 244 16.63 -10.61 3.07
N ALA A 245 17.47 -11.62 2.82
CA ALA A 245 18.68 -11.86 3.59
C ALA A 245 19.66 -10.67 3.50
N ALA A 246 19.84 -10.10 2.30
CA ALA A 246 20.67 -8.92 2.11
C ALA A 246 20.10 -7.68 2.83
N ALA A 247 18.78 -7.47 2.76
CA ALA A 247 18.11 -6.34 3.41
C ALA A 247 18.21 -6.42 4.94
N MET A 248 18.03 -7.62 5.50
CA MET A 248 18.16 -7.86 6.94
C MET A 248 19.59 -7.60 7.43
N LYS A 249 20.60 -8.06 6.68
CA LYS A 249 22.01 -7.78 6.99
C LYS A 249 22.34 -6.28 6.93
N ILE A 250 21.81 -5.56 5.94
CA ILE A 250 22.01 -4.09 5.86
C ILE A 250 21.34 -3.41 7.06
N ALA A 251 20.12 -3.83 7.41
CA ALA A 251 19.41 -3.30 8.56
C ALA A 251 20.18 -3.52 9.88
N GLU A 252 20.88 -4.65 10.04
CA GLU A 252 21.77 -4.94 11.19
C GLU A 252 22.89 -3.92 11.35
N THR A 253 23.58 -3.59 10.26
CA THR A 253 24.74 -2.69 10.32
C THR A 253 24.38 -1.24 10.65
N SER A 254 23.16 -0.79 10.33
CA SER A 254 22.75 0.60 10.58
C SER A 254 22.31 0.91 12.01
N ASP A 255 22.04 -0.11 12.85
CA ASP A 255 21.63 0.10 14.25
C ASP A 255 22.83 0.23 15.22
N GLY A 256 24.07 -0.02 14.74
CA GLY A 256 25.29 -0.01 15.53
C GLY A 256 26.22 1.18 15.28
N SER A 257 25.76 2.21 14.57
CA SER A 257 26.50 3.45 14.27
C SER A 257 25.80 4.66 14.89
#